data_AF-X6ELV1-F1
#
_entry.id   AF-X6ELV1-F1
#
_cell.length_a   1.000
_cell.length_b   1.000
_cell.length_c   1.000
_cell.angle_alpha   90.00
_cell.angle_beta   90.00
_cell.angle_gamma   90.00
#
_symmetry.space_group_name_H-M   'P 1'
#
loop_
_entity.id
_entity.type
_entity.pdbx_description
1 polymer ?
#
loop_
_entity_poly.entity_id
_entity_poly.type
_entity_poly.pdbx_seq_one_letter_code
_entity_poly.pdbx_strand_id
1 'polypeptide(L)' 'MPLESVIDQYVSSRKGRGLLSTQHALMALKQVFPAPSVGDSHLVNMIAERAVACGLAIHFDHSGEIAK' A
#
# COMPACT_ATOMS: atom_id res chain seq x y z
N MET A 1 13.09 4.84 10.07
CA MET A 1 11.66 5.21 10.18
C MET A 1 10.84 3.93 10.31
N PRO A 2 9.76 3.89 11.09
CA PRO A 2 8.86 2.75 11.12
C PRO A 2 8.08 2.64 9.81
N LEU A 3 7.80 1.41 9.38
CA LEU A 3 7.07 1.09 8.15
C LEU A 3 5.70 1.79 8.11
N GLU A 4 5.00 1.81 9.24
CA GLU A 4 3.69 2.46 9.41
C GLU A 4 3.73 3.96 9.08
N SER A 5 4.78 4.69 9.49
CA SER A 5 4.91 6.11 9.14
C SER A 5 5.13 6.33 7.64
N VAL A 6 5.81 5.42 6.96
CA VAL A 6 6.01 5.51 5.50
C VAL A 6 4.70 5.24 4.76
N ILE A 7 3.95 4.24 5.20
CA ILE A 7 2.62 3.95 4.67
C ILE A 7 1.70 5.15 4.89
N ASP A 8 1.66 5.71 6.09
CA ASP A 8 0.84 6.87 6.40
C ASP A 8 1.20 8.09 5.55
N GLN A 9 2.50 8.37 5.38
CA GLN A 9 2.98 9.46 4.54
C GLN A 9 2.62 9.25 3.06
N TYR A 10 2.75 8.01 2.56
CA TYR A 10 2.36 7.66 1.20
C TYR A 10 0.85 7.84 0.97
N VAL A 11 0.02 7.30 1.87
CA VAL A 11 -1.44 7.41 1.81
C VAL A 11 -1.88 8.87 1.91
N SER A 12 -1.32 9.64 2.84
CA SER A 12 -1.59 11.08 2.99
C SER A 12 -1.22 11.87 1.74
N SER A 13 -0.08 11.57 1.11
CA SER A 13 0.34 12.20 -0.15
C SER A 13 -0.65 11.91 -1.29
N ARG A 14 -1.29 10.74 -1.28
CA ARG A 14 -2.29 10.34 -2.29
C ARG A 14 -3.70 10.83 -2.00
N LYS A 15 -4.00 11.35 -0.80
CA LYS A 15 -5.30 11.90 -0.42
C LYS A 15 -5.85 12.90 -1.43
N GLY A 16 -4.99 13.73 -2.04
CA GLY A 16 -5.39 14.71 -3.06
C GLY A 16 -5.77 14.11 -4.43
N ARG A 17 -5.45 12.83 -4.70
CA ARG A 17 -5.76 12.15 -5.97
C ARG A 17 -6.95 11.20 -5.89
N GLY A 18 -7.50 10.94 -4.71
CA GLY A 18 -8.72 10.15 -4.50
C GLY A 18 -8.61 8.64 -4.76
N LEU A 19 -7.60 8.18 -5.50
CA LEU A 19 -7.39 6.77 -5.84
C LEU A 19 -5.98 6.28 -5.47
N LEU A 20 -5.90 5.12 -4.82
CA LEU A 20 -4.65 4.46 -4.45
C LEU A 20 -4.59 3.04 -5.01
N SER A 21 -3.64 2.78 -5.91
CA SER A 21 -3.35 1.42 -6.40
C SER A 21 -2.39 0.73 -5.45
N THR A 22 -2.77 -0.46 -4.99
CA THR A 22 -2.00 -1.28 -4.04
C THR A 22 -0.66 -1.73 -4.61
N GLN A 23 -0.58 -2.09 -5.89
CA GLN A 23 0.69 -2.46 -6.55
C GLN A 23 1.64 -1.26 -6.66
N HIS A 24 1.13 -0.08 -7.05
CA HIS A 24 1.94 1.13 -7.06
C HIS A 24 2.44 1.52 -5.67
N ALA A 25 1.59 1.36 -4.65
CA ALA A 25 1.95 1.62 -3.27
C ALA A 25 3.02 0.64 -2.78
N LEU A 26 2.88 -0.64 -3.12
CA LEU A 26 3.85 -1.69 -2.79
C LEU A 26 5.21 -1.45 -3.46
N MET A 27 5.22 -1.12 -4.75
CA MET A 27 6.47 -0.79 -5.47
C MET A 27 7.15 0.44 -4.87
N ALA A 28 6.39 1.50 -4.56
CA ALA A 28 6.92 2.69 -3.90
C ALA A 28 7.49 2.37 -2.52
N LEU A 29 6.78 1.53 -1.74
CA LEU A 29 7.28 1.04 -0.46
C LEU A 29 8.58 0.25 -0.62
N LYS A 30 8.67 -0.66 -1.59
CA LYS A 30 9.87 -1.44 -1.88
C LYS A 30 11.07 -0.60 -2.31
N GLN A 31 10.86 0.56 -2.92
CA GLN A 31 11.94 1.49 -3.23
C GLN A 31 12.55 2.13 -1.98
N VAL A 32 11.76 2.34 -0.93
CA VAL A 32 12.22 2.92 0.34
C VAL A 32 12.67 1.83 1.33
N PHE A 33 11.99 0.68 1.31
CA PHE A 33 12.20 -0.50 2.13
C PHE A 33 12.32 -1.74 1.24
N PRO A 34 13.52 -2.02 0.69
CA PRO A 34 13.72 -3.13 -0.26
C PRO A 34 13.61 -4.52 0.38
N ALA A 35 13.79 -4.62 1.70
CA ALA A 35 13.65 -5.87 2.45
C ALA A 35 12.79 -5.65 3.71
N PRO A 36 11.47 -5.45 3.55
CA PRO A 36 10.57 -5.38 4.69
C PRO A 36 10.49 -6.76 5.35
N SER A 37 10.50 -6.81 6.68
CA SER A 37 10.37 -8.08 7.44
C SER A 37 8.98 -8.74 7.32
N VAL A 38 8.06 -8.10 6.61
CA VAL A 38 6.67 -8.53 6.39
C VAL A 38 6.45 -8.84 4.92
N GLY A 39 5.62 -9.83 4.63
CA GLY A 39 5.30 -10.23 3.26
C GLY A 39 4.49 -9.19 2.50
N ASP A 40 4.51 -9.28 1.17
CA ASP A 40 3.82 -8.36 0.26
C ASP A 40 2.33 -8.24 0.56
N SER A 41 1.64 -9.36 0.81
CA SER A 41 0.22 -9.37 1.17
C SER A 41 -0.06 -8.60 2.46
N HIS A 42 0.84 -8.67 3.44
CA HIS A 42 0.70 -7.94 4.70
C HIS A 42 0.89 -6.44 4.49
N LEU A 43 1.85 -6.04 3.66
CA LEU A 43 2.04 -4.65 3.27
C LEU A 43 0.82 -4.08 2.56
N VAL A 44 0.27 -4.82 1.60
CA VAL A 44 -0.96 -4.43 0.90
C VAL A 44 -2.11 -4.27 1.88
N ASN A 45 -2.25 -5.16 2.86
CA ASN A 45 -3.28 -5.04 3.90
C ASN A 45 -3.11 -3.77 4.72
N MET A 46 -1.91 -3.50 5.24
CA MET A 46 -1.63 -2.28 6.01
C MET A 46 -1.91 -1.00 5.21
N ILE A 47 -1.53 -0.97 3.93
CA ILE A 47 -1.80 0.16 3.03
C ILE A 47 -3.30 0.32 2.82
N ALA A 48 -4.03 -0.77 2.62
CA ALA A 48 -5.47 -0.76 2.41
C ALA A 48 -6.20 -0.25 3.66
N GLU A 49 -5.90 -0.79 4.84
CA GLU A 49 -6.50 -0.35 6.11
C GLU A 49 -6.30 1.16 6.32
N ARG A 50 -5.10 1.66 6.02
CA ARG A 50 -4.78 3.08 6.18
C ARG A 50 -5.47 3.97 5.15
N ALA A 51 -5.56 3.51 3.91
CA ALA A 51 -6.28 4.22 2.86
C ALA A 51 -7.79 4.28 3.15
N VAL A 52 -8.40 3.19 3.63
CA VAL A 52 -9.81 3.20 4.10
C VAL A 52 -10.00 4.21 5.22
N ALA A 53 -9.11 4.19 6.23
CA ALA A 53 -9.16 5.14 7.34
C ALA A 53 -9.02 6.62 6.90
N CYS A 54 -8.30 6.87 5.80
CA CYS A 54 -8.16 8.20 5.20
C CYS A 54 -9.29 8.58 4.22
N GLY A 55 -10.25 7.69 3.96
CA GLY A 55 -11.33 7.90 2.98
C GLY A 55 -10.88 7.84 1.53
N LEU A 56 -9.78 7.14 1.23
CA LEU A 56 -9.25 6.95 -0.13
C LEU A 56 -9.89 5.73 -0.79
N ALA A 57 -10.23 5.86 -2.07
CA ALA A 57 -10.63 4.70 -2.86
C ALA A 57 -9.39 3.85 -3.16
N ILE A 58 -9.46 2.57 -2.83
CA ILE A 58 -8.36 1.62 -3.04
C ILE A 58 -8.67 0.80 -4.28
N HIS A 59 -7.73 0.80 -5.21
CA HIS A 59 -7.70 -0.13 -6.32
C HIS A 59 -6.79 -1.30 -5.95
N PHE A 60 -7.40 -2.46 -5.71
CA PHE A 60 -6.67 -3.70 -5.58
C PHE A 60 -6.26 -4.14 -6.98
N ASP A 61 -5.02 -3.82 -7.37
CA ASP A 61 -4.40 -4.33 -8.59
C ASP A 61 -3.96 -5.76 -8.30
N HIS A 62 -4.95 -6.61 -8.04
CA HIS A 62 -4.74 -8.01 -7.82
C HIS A 62 -4.52 -8.63 -9.20
N SER A 63 -3.24 -8.80 -9.58
CA SER A 63 -2.90 -9.87 -10.50
C SER A 63 -3.30 -11.15 -9.77
N GLY A 64 -4.53 -11.61 -10.03
CA GLY A 64 -5.04 -12.85 -9.49
C GLY A 64 -4.06 -13.95 -9.82
N GLU A 65 -3.27 -14.36 -8.83
CA GLU A 65 -2.82 -15.73 -8.78
C GLU A 65 -4.07 -16.56 -8.55
N ILE A 66 -4.72 -16.88 -9.66
CA ILE A 66 -5.61 -18.02 -9.80
C ILE A 66 -4.76 -19.20 -9.34
N ALA A 67 -4.87 -19.53 -8.05
CA ALA A 67 -4.31 -20.75 -7.49
C ALA A 67 -4.86 -21.91 -8.32
N LYS A 68 -3.94 -22.60 -9.00
CA LYS A 68 -4.24 -23.75 -9.84
C LYS A 68 -4.26 -25.02 -9.01
#